data_AF-A0A7C1LML4-F1
#
_entry.id   AF-A0A7C1LML4-F1
#
_cell.length_a   1.000
_cell.length_b   1.000
_cell.length_c   1.000
_cell.angle_alpha   90.00
_cell.angle_beta   90.00
_cell.angle_gamma   90.00
#
_symmetry.space_group_name_H-M   'P 1'
#
loop_
_entity.id
_entity.type
_entity.pdbx_description
1 polymer ?
#
loop_
_entity_poly.entity_id
_entity_poly.type
_entity_poly.pdbx_seq_one_letter_code
_entity_poly.pdbx_strand_id
1 'polypeptide(L)'
;MPDVKDYSREWYIGEEAMGLKGIMNLQFPIEHGVVDDWSAMERIWHYTFYTDLRIDPSEFPILMTEAPLNPRKNREKMAEI
;
A
#
# COMPACT_ATOMS: atom_id res chain seq x y z
N MET A 1 -10.60 26.92 19.75
CA MET A 1 -10.94 26.13 18.55
C MET A 1 -9.81 25.14 18.37
N PRO A 2 -10.03 23.82 18.37
CA PRO A 2 -8.95 22.87 18.13
C PRO A 2 -8.53 22.99 16.65
N ASP A 3 -7.22 22.93 16.41
CA ASP A 3 -6.59 23.03 15.10
C ASP A 3 -7.26 22.12 14.07
N VAL A 4 -7.86 22.72 13.04
CA VAL A 4 -8.38 21.97 11.88
C VAL A 4 -7.16 21.46 11.13
N LYS A 5 -6.82 20.18 11.31
CA LYS A 5 -5.84 19.51 10.45
C LYS A 5 -6.36 19.59 9.00
N ASP A 6 -5.61 20.24 8.14
CA ASP A 6 -5.91 20.32 6.71
C ASP A 6 -5.63 18.96 6.07
N TYR A 7 -6.70 18.27 5.64
CA TYR A 7 -6.62 16.98 4.97
C TYR A 7 -6.57 17.18 3.46
N SER A 8 -5.44 17.65 2.94
CA SER A 8 -5.31 18.02 1.51
C SER A 8 -4.82 16.88 0.60
N ARG A 9 -4.33 15.77 1.16
CA ARG A 9 -3.89 14.60 0.37
C ARG A 9 -5.10 13.77 -0.08
N GLU A 10 -5.00 13.23 -1.29
CA GLU A 10 -6.02 12.33 -1.86
C GLU A 10 -6.03 10.95 -1.18
N TRP A 11 -4.86 10.46 -0.75
CA TRP A 11 -4.70 9.14 -0.11
C TRP A 11 -3.81 9.22 1.12
N TYR A 12 -4.12 8.38 2.09
CA TYR A 12 -3.36 8.17 3.32
C TYR A 12 -3.09 6.67 3.43
N ILE A 13 -1.90 6.28 3.91
CA ILE A 13 -1.45 4.89 3.96
C ILE A 13 -1.05 4.53 5.41
N GLY A 14 -1.26 3.28 5.81
CA GLY A 14 -0.79 2.76 7.09
C GLY A 14 -1.46 3.41 8.31
N GLU A 15 -0.65 3.76 9.32
CA GLU A 15 -1.13 4.36 10.57
C GLU A 15 -1.85 5.69 10.36
N GLU A 16 -1.43 6.47 9.36
CA GLU A 16 -2.06 7.76 9.03
C GLU A 16 -3.50 7.55 8.57
N ALA A 17 -3.74 6.56 7.69
CA ALA A 17 -5.09 6.19 7.27
C ALA A 17 -5.95 5.70 8.44
N MET A 18 -5.37 4.84 9.29
CA MET A 18 -6.07 4.30 10.47
C MET A 18 -6.44 5.37 11.49
N GLY A 19 -5.62 6.41 11.64
CA GLY A 19 -5.91 7.59 12.45
C GLY A 19 -7.12 8.38 11.95
N LEU A 20 -7.45 8.26 10.66
CA LEU A 20 -8.53 8.98 9.98
C LEU A 20 -9.76 8.11 9.68
N LYS A 21 -9.82 6.89 10.22
CA LYS A 21 -10.91 5.92 10.00
C LYS A 21 -12.33 6.43 10.29
N GLY A 22 -12.48 7.50 11.07
CA GLY A 22 -13.77 8.10 11.42
C GLY A 22 -14.28 9.13 10.40
N ILE A 23 -13.42 9.58 9.48
CA ILE A 23 -13.72 10.64 8.51
C ILE A 23 -13.33 10.26 7.07
N MET A 24 -12.61 9.16 6.88
CA MET A 24 -12.19 8.65 5.56
C MET A 24 -12.72 7.25 5.31
N ASN A 25 -12.91 6.94 4.02
CA ASN A 25 -13.23 5.59 3.59
C ASN A 25 -11.95 4.74 3.59
N LEU A 26 -11.93 3.66 4.37
CA LEU A 26 -10.78 2.75 4.42
C LEU A 26 -10.87 1.70 3.31
N GLN A 27 -9.74 1.45 2.67
CA GLN A 27 -9.58 0.41 1.66
C GLN A 27 -8.49 -0.57 2.08
N PHE A 28 -8.76 -1.86 1.90
CA PHE A 28 -7.84 -2.95 2.20
C PHE A 28 -7.54 -3.71 0.90
N PRO A 29 -6.40 -3.44 0.23
CA PRO A 29 -6.11 -4.05 -1.08
C PRO A 29 -5.77 -5.54 -1.03
N ILE A 30 -5.54 -6.08 0.18
CA ILE A 30 -5.23 -7.48 0.43
C ILE A 30 -6.37 -8.07 1.27
N GLU A 31 -7.12 -9.01 0.69
CA GLU A 31 -8.16 -9.76 1.39
C GLU A 31 -7.74 -11.24 1.46
N HIS A 32 -7.79 -11.83 2.65
CA HIS A 32 -7.34 -13.21 2.89
C HIS A 32 -5.93 -13.56 2.36
N GLY A 33 -5.03 -12.56 2.29
CA GLY A 33 -3.66 -12.72 1.79
C GLY A 33 -3.52 -12.66 0.26
N VAL A 34 -4.61 -12.40 -0.46
CA VAL A 34 -4.65 -12.22 -1.92
C VAL A 34 -4.81 -10.74 -2.24
N VAL A 35 -4.03 -10.24 -3.20
CA VAL A 35 -4.17 -8.86 -3.68
C VAL A 35 -5.36 -8.77 -4.63
N ASP A 36 -6.37 -8.00 -4.25
CA ASP A 36 -7.59 -7.76 -5.02
C ASP A 36 -7.64 -6.36 -5.66
N ASP A 37 -6.95 -5.37 -5.07
CA ASP A 37 -6.74 -4.05 -5.69
C ASP A 37 -5.25 -3.75 -5.88
N TRP A 38 -4.79 -3.92 -7.12
CA TRP A 38 -3.41 -3.63 -7.52
C TRP A 38 -3.06 -2.15 -7.51
N SER A 39 -4.01 -1.26 -7.80
CA SER A 39 -3.75 0.19 -7.81
C SER A 39 -3.50 0.71 -6.40
N ALA A 40 -4.28 0.24 -5.44
CA ALA A 40 -4.04 0.53 -4.02
C ALA A 40 -2.77 -0.18 -3.51
N MET A 41 -2.45 -1.38 -3.98
CA MET A 41 -1.20 -2.07 -3.62
C MET A 41 0.05 -1.33 -4.10
N GLU A 42 0.05 -0.81 -5.34
CA GLU A 42 1.14 0.01 -5.88
C GLU A 42 1.39 1.27 -5.04
N ARG A 43 0.32 1.92 -4.56
CA ARG A 43 0.44 3.07 -3.64
C ARG A 43 1.06 2.66 -2.30
N ILE A 44 0.72 1.49 -1.77
CA ILE A 44 1.36 0.96 -0.56
C ILE A 44 2.84 0.72 -0.82
N TRP A 45 3.22 0.03 -1.90
CA TRP A 45 4.64 -0.20 -2.21
C TRP A 45 5.42 1.09 -2.42
N HIS A 46 4.85 2.06 -3.16
CA HIS A 46 5.46 3.36 -3.33
C HIS A 46 5.68 4.07 -1.98
N TYR A 47 4.68 4.06 -1.10
CA TYR A 47 4.81 4.61 0.25
C TYR A 47 5.92 3.90 1.04
N THR A 48 5.95 2.56 1.01
CA THR A 48 6.96 1.76 1.71
C THR A 48 8.38 2.08 1.22
N PHE A 49 8.61 2.11 -0.09
CA PHE A 49 9.95 2.36 -0.62
C PHE A 49 10.43 3.80 -0.41
N TYR A 50 9.61 4.79 -0.75
CA TYR A 50 10.06 6.19 -0.74
C TYR A 50 9.86 6.91 0.60
N THR A 51 8.84 6.54 1.38
CA THR A 51 8.55 7.21 2.66
C THR A 51 9.19 6.47 3.84
N ASP A 52 8.93 5.16 3.96
CA ASP A 52 9.34 4.39 5.12
C ASP A 52 10.82 3.97 5.02
N LEU A 53 11.19 3.29 3.93
CA LEU A 53 12.55 2.81 3.70
C LEU A 53 13.48 3.89 3.15
N ARG A 54 12.91 4.88 2.45
CA ARG A 54 13.63 6.01 1.81
C ARG A 54 14.73 5.56 0.85
N ILE A 55 14.41 4.58 0.02
CA ILE A 55 15.30 4.04 -1.01
C ILE A 55 14.72 4.28 -2.41
N ASP A 56 15.58 4.31 -3.42
CA ASP A 56 15.17 4.07 -4.80
C ASP A 56 15.09 2.55 -5.01
N PRO A 57 13.90 1.96 -5.24
CA PRO A 57 13.75 0.52 -5.40
C PRO A 57 14.50 -0.03 -6.62
N SER A 58 14.89 0.80 -7.60
CA SER A 58 15.66 0.35 -8.78
C SER A 58 17.13 0.05 -8.48
N GLU A 59 17.65 0.51 -7.34
CA GLU A 59 19.06 0.33 -6.95
C GLU A 59 19.29 -0.93 -6.09
N PHE A 60 18.22 -1.63 -5.68
CA PHE A 60 18.30 -2.75 -4.75
C PHE A 60 17.48 -3.95 -5.22
N PRO A 61 17.97 -5.19 -5.03
CA PRO A 61 17.15 -6.37 -5.26
C PRO A 61 16.05 -6.46 -4.19
N ILE A 62 14.80 -6.64 -4.64
CA ILE A 62 13.63 -6.77 -3.76
C ILE A 62 13.19 -8.24 -3.72
N LEU A 63 13.04 -8.78 -2.51
CA LEU A 63 12.43 -10.09 -2.27
C LEU A 63 11.03 -9.88 -1.67
N MET A 64 10.01 -10.43 -2.32
CA MET A 64 8.62 -10.38 -1.86
C MET A 64 8.13 -11.76 -1.42
N THR A 65 7.15 -11.77 -0.52
CA THR A 65 6.46 -12.98 -0.06
C THR A 65 5.00 -12.96 -0.51
N GLU A 66 4.41 -14.13 -0.70
CA GLU A 66 3.00 -14.28 -1.08
C GLU A 66 2.30 -15.32 -0.21
N ALA A 67 0.96 -15.28 -0.19
CA ALA A 67 0.17 -16.27 0.51
C ALA A 67 0.32 -17.68 -0.11
N PRO A 68 0.16 -18.75 0.69
CA PRO A 68 0.06 -20.10 0.14
C PRO A 68 -1.04 -20.19 -0.92
N LEU A 69 -0.77 -20.94 -1.99
CA LEU A 69 -1.72 -21.13 -3.10
C LEU A 69 -2.15 -19.82 -3.79
N ASN A 70 -1.31 -18.77 -3.76
CA ASN A 70 -1.55 -17.53 -4.50
C ASN A 70 -1.77 -17.84 -5.99
N PRO A 71 -2.83 -17.31 -6.63
CA PRO A 71 -3.05 -17.48 -8.05
C PRO A 71 -1.81 -17.07 -8.85
N ARG A 72 -1.41 -17.91 -9.80
CA ARG A 72 -0.22 -17.65 -10.64
C ARG A 72 -0.28 -16.27 -11.32
N LYS A 73 -1.47 -15.84 -11.76
CA LYS A 73 -1.70 -14.53 -12.37
C LYS A 73 -1.31 -13.38 -11.42
N ASN A 74 -1.59 -13.51 -10.12
CA ASN A 74 -1.22 -12.50 -9.14
C ASN A 74 0.30 -12.47 -8.95
N ARG A 75 0.96 -13.64 -8.92
CA ARG A 75 2.42 -13.72 -8.91
C ARG A 75 3.07 -13.07 -10.13
N GLU A 76 2.52 -13.33 -11.32
CA GLU A 76 2.97 -12.71 -12.55
C GLU A 76 2.75 -11.19 -12.51
N LYS A 77 1.60 -10.72 -12.00
CA LYS A 77 1.33 -9.29 -11.85
C LYS A 77 2.27 -8.60 -10.86
N MET A 78 2.60 -9.25 -9.73
CA MET A 78 3.61 -8.73 -8.78
C MET A 78 5.00 -8.58 -9.40
N ALA A 79 5.35 -9.44 -10.37
CA ALA A 79 6.65 -9.39 -11.03
C ALA A 79 6.69 -8.42 -12.22
N GLU A 80 5.53 -8.04 -12.77
CA GLU A 80 5.39 -7.07 -13.87
C GLU A 80 5.55 -5.62 -13.39
N ILE A 81 5.03 -5.33 -12.18
CA ILE A 81 5.09 -4.04 -11.50
C ILE A 81 6.51 -3.80 -10.98
#